data_AF-A0A8H6T661-F1
#
_entry.id   AF-A0A8H6T661-F1
#
_cell.length_a   1.000
_cell.length_b   1.000
_cell.length_c   1.000
_cell.angle_alpha   90.00
_cell.angle_beta   90.00
_cell.angle_gamma   90.00
#
_symmetry.space_group_name_H-M   'P 1'
#
loop_
_entity.id
_entity.type
_entity.pdbx_description
1 polymer ?
#
loop_
_entity_poly.entity_id
_entity_poly.type
_entity_poly.pdbx_seq_one_letter_code
_entity_poly.pdbx_strand_id
1 'polypeptide(L)'
;MPSALPAVPFVGAALVLVTLPHHWRAGNLATLSIIAWLTVLELTYGVNAVIWAGNTRVVAEVWCDIATKIKIGADMALPGCCLCMAKRLNRIAYGLEMSPRGWKHRMLDIALCWGFPALVMILHYIVQGHRFDIIENLGCVPAVYISWPALLILGVSAFLPAVLALVFCILALTKLHRRRVALGAILFKPNPSLTASRYIRLMIMTFALGTWSAVLVTIGFVNEYNSGLLPYVSWEFVHEDFGHIGRFRVARLERTAPENLRVIYLLWGAVSASALAFFLFFGIGKDVAEDYAACGRWVRRAVFRRRCPQERPLLDESIIWATTHQGVSDVEKSGGSSSSSSSTGSYADLGLGPILINADINKQLPPRPLPLPPLAPLRAVVRI
;
A
#
# COMPACT_ATOMS: atom_id res chain seq x y z
N MET A 1 7.09 -25.91 -6.21
CA MET A 1 7.90 -24.81 -5.63
C MET A 1 7.64 -24.68 -4.12
N PRO A 2 8.16 -25.56 -3.25
CA PRO A 2 7.76 -25.58 -1.83
C PRO A 2 8.70 -24.83 -0.87
N SER A 3 9.98 -24.64 -1.20
CA SER A 3 10.99 -24.20 -0.23
C SER A 3 11.11 -22.68 0.00
N ALA A 4 10.56 -21.85 -0.90
CA ALA A 4 10.70 -20.39 -0.84
C ALA A 4 9.42 -19.65 -0.42
N LEU A 5 8.28 -20.34 -0.33
CA LEU A 5 6.99 -19.73 0.03
C LEU A 5 7.04 -18.98 1.38
N PRO A 6 7.66 -19.51 2.45
CA PRO A 6 7.63 -18.82 3.74
C PRO A 6 8.51 -17.57 3.80
N ALA A 7 9.56 -17.48 2.96
CA ALA A 7 10.49 -16.35 2.98
C ALA A 7 9.84 -15.05 2.47
N VAL A 8 8.91 -15.15 1.52
CA VAL A 8 8.29 -13.99 0.87
C VAL A 8 7.56 -13.08 1.86
N PRO A 9 6.67 -13.60 2.74
CA PRO A 9 6.02 -12.76 3.74
C PRO A 9 6.99 -12.13 4.76
N PHE A 10 8.02 -12.86 5.21
CA PHE A 10 8.99 -12.29 6.14
C PHE A 10 9.79 -11.14 5.53
N VAL A 11 10.17 -11.25 4.25
CA VAL A 11 10.80 -10.15 3.51
C VAL A 11 9.82 -8.99 3.34
N GLY A 12 8.57 -9.25 3.00
CA GLY A 12 7.51 -8.24 2.90
C GLY A 12 7.33 -7.44 4.20
N ALA A 13 7.22 -8.15 5.33
CA ALA A 13 7.15 -7.54 6.66
C ALA A 13 8.37 -6.66 6.97
N ALA A 14 9.58 -7.14 6.67
CA ALA A 14 10.81 -6.37 6.87
C ALA A 14 10.84 -5.09 6.02
N LEU A 15 10.47 -5.18 4.74
CA LEU A 15 10.41 -4.03 3.83
C LEU A 15 9.43 -2.96 4.33
N VAL A 16 8.26 -3.37 4.79
CA VAL A 16 7.25 -2.45 5.31
C VAL A 16 7.72 -1.81 6.63
N LEU A 17 8.31 -2.59 7.54
CA LEU A 17 8.83 -2.09 8.82
C LEU A 17 9.95 -1.07 8.65
N VAL A 18 10.80 -1.21 7.64
CA VAL A 18 11.88 -0.24 7.35
C VAL A 18 11.32 1.17 7.13
N THR A 19 10.11 1.31 6.58
CA THR A 19 9.49 2.62 6.32
C THR A 19 8.90 3.29 7.58
N LEU A 20 8.72 2.54 8.68
CA LEU A 20 8.05 2.99 9.90
C LEU A 20 8.66 4.28 10.52
N PRO A 21 9.99 4.40 10.71
CA PRO A 21 10.57 5.57 11.39
C PRO A 21 10.33 6.89 10.66
N HIS A 22 10.32 6.85 9.32
CA HIS A 22 10.02 8.02 8.49
C HIS A 22 8.56 8.46 8.66
N HIS A 23 7.63 7.50 8.58
CA HIS A 23 6.20 7.79 8.69
C HIS A 23 5.74 8.14 10.09
N TRP A 24 6.43 7.65 11.12
CA TRP A 24 6.18 8.01 12.51
C TRP A 24 6.35 9.52 12.71
N ARG A 25 7.43 10.10 12.18
CA ARG A 25 7.68 11.55 12.23
C ARG A 25 6.68 12.36 11.41
N ALA A 26 6.18 11.80 10.30
CA ALA A 26 5.16 12.45 9.48
C ALA A 26 3.76 12.46 10.11
N GLY A 27 3.52 11.64 11.15
CA GLY A 27 2.27 11.62 11.91
C GLY A 27 1.02 11.27 11.07
N ASN A 28 1.16 10.49 10.00
CA ASN A 28 0.04 10.08 9.18
C ASN A 28 -0.58 8.77 9.72
N LEU A 29 -1.64 8.89 10.51
CA LEU A 29 -2.31 7.74 11.12
C LEU A 29 -2.70 6.66 10.09
N ALA A 30 -3.30 7.03 8.97
CA ALA A 30 -3.71 6.05 7.94
C ALA A 30 -2.52 5.25 7.40
N THR A 31 -1.38 5.92 7.14
CA THR A 31 -0.17 5.24 6.67
C THR A 31 0.45 4.36 7.76
N LEU A 32 0.46 4.82 9.01
CA LEU A 32 0.94 4.02 10.14
C LEU A 32 0.06 2.77 10.36
N SER A 33 -1.26 2.90 10.22
CA SER A 33 -2.18 1.77 10.28
C SER A 33 -1.93 0.77 9.15
N ILE A 34 -1.69 1.22 7.91
CA ILE A 34 -1.33 0.33 6.79
C ILE A 34 -0.04 -0.45 7.11
N ILE A 35 1.00 0.24 7.60
CA ILE A 35 2.27 -0.38 8.00
C ILE A 35 2.02 -1.45 9.06
N ALA A 36 1.23 -1.13 10.10
CA ALA A 36 0.90 -2.08 11.16
C ALA A 36 0.15 -3.31 10.65
N TRP A 37 -0.94 -3.11 9.89
CA TRP A 37 -1.76 -4.19 9.36
C TRP A 37 -1.01 -5.07 8.37
N LEU A 38 -0.27 -4.49 7.41
CA LEU A 38 0.54 -5.26 6.47
C LEU A 38 1.63 -6.06 7.19
N THR A 39 2.32 -5.46 8.17
CA THR A 39 3.36 -6.17 8.94
C THR A 39 2.76 -7.36 9.68
N VAL A 40 1.66 -7.16 10.41
CA VAL A 40 1.03 -8.22 11.19
C VAL A 40 0.49 -9.34 10.28
N LEU A 41 -0.11 -8.98 9.13
CA LEU A 41 -0.62 -9.96 8.17
C LEU A 41 0.49 -10.78 7.52
N GLU A 42 1.59 -10.13 7.12
CA GLU A 42 2.76 -10.79 6.53
C GLU A 42 3.46 -11.73 7.52
N LEU A 43 3.62 -11.30 8.79
CA LEU A 43 4.14 -12.18 9.83
C LEU A 43 3.22 -13.39 10.05
N THR A 44 1.91 -13.17 10.02
CA THR A 44 0.92 -14.24 10.15
C THR A 44 1.05 -15.24 9.00
N TYR A 45 1.17 -14.77 7.76
CA TYR A 45 1.35 -15.61 6.58
C TYR A 45 2.68 -16.36 6.57
N GLY A 46 3.76 -15.71 7.00
CA GLY A 46 5.07 -16.34 7.15
C GLY A 46 5.05 -17.48 8.17
N VAL A 47 4.52 -17.22 9.38
CA VAL A 47 4.39 -18.25 10.43
C VAL A 47 3.50 -19.40 9.96
N ASN A 48 2.37 -19.09 9.32
CA ASN A 48 1.48 -20.10 8.76
C ASN A 48 2.17 -20.98 7.72
N ALA A 49 2.89 -20.37 6.76
CA ALA A 49 3.61 -21.10 5.73
C ALA A 49 4.73 -21.99 6.30
N VAL A 50 5.36 -21.59 7.41
CA VAL A 50 6.37 -22.41 8.10
C VAL A 50 5.73 -23.61 8.80
N ILE A 51 4.69 -23.41 9.61
CA ILE A 51 4.08 -24.47 10.43
C ILE A 51 3.43 -25.53 9.54
N TRP A 52 2.74 -25.10 8.48
CA TRP A 52 1.97 -25.99 7.58
C TRP A 52 2.68 -26.30 6.26
N ALA A 53 4.01 -26.19 6.22
CA ALA A 53 4.82 -26.63 5.09
C ALA A 53 4.62 -28.15 4.86
N GLY A 54 4.03 -28.51 3.71
CA GLY A 54 3.79 -29.90 3.30
C GLY A 54 2.89 -30.72 4.24
N ASN A 55 2.09 -30.08 5.09
CA ASN A 55 1.21 -30.79 6.03
C ASN A 55 -0.06 -29.99 6.38
N THR A 56 -1.08 -30.70 6.90
CA THR A 56 -2.36 -30.12 7.37
C THR A 56 -2.67 -30.53 8.81
N ARG A 57 -1.64 -30.81 9.61
CA ARG A 57 -1.82 -31.27 10.99
C ARG A 57 -2.35 -30.13 11.86
N VAL A 58 -3.22 -30.44 12.80
CA VAL A 58 -3.69 -29.48 13.80
C VAL A 58 -2.64 -29.43 14.91
N VAL A 59 -1.82 -28.38 14.92
CA VAL A 59 -0.72 -28.22 15.88
C VAL A 59 -0.92 -26.98 16.76
N ALA A 60 -1.42 -25.88 16.20
CA ALA A 60 -1.53 -24.59 16.89
C ALA A 60 -2.93 -23.97 16.70
N GLU A 61 -3.92 -24.49 17.43
CA GLU A 61 -5.32 -24.05 17.31
C GLU A 61 -5.52 -22.59 17.74
N VAL A 62 -4.97 -22.21 18.91
CA VAL A 62 -5.07 -20.83 19.43
C VAL A 62 -4.43 -19.83 18.47
N TRP A 63 -3.34 -20.22 17.82
CA TRP A 63 -2.72 -19.41 16.78
C TRP A 63 -3.66 -19.21 15.59
N CYS A 64 -4.31 -20.27 15.11
CA CYS A 64 -5.28 -20.16 14.02
C CYS A 64 -6.50 -19.30 14.39
N ASP A 65 -7.01 -19.37 15.61
CA ASP A 65 -8.11 -18.50 16.06
C ASP A 65 -7.73 -17.02 15.96
N ILE A 66 -6.50 -16.68 16.36
CA ILE A 66 -5.98 -15.31 16.28
C ILE A 66 -5.70 -14.91 14.82
N ALA A 67 -4.98 -15.76 14.08
CA ALA A 67 -4.55 -15.51 12.70
C ALA A 67 -5.73 -15.28 11.76
N THR A 68 -6.79 -16.08 11.89
CA THR A 68 -7.99 -15.95 11.06
C THR A 68 -8.75 -14.66 11.32
N LYS A 69 -8.86 -14.23 12.59
CA LYS A 69 -9.46 -12.94 12.95
C LYS A 69 -8.62 -11.76 12.45
N ILE A 70 -7.30 -11.83 12.61
CA ILE A 70 -6.37 -10.82 12.07
C ILE A 70 -6.56 -10.69 10.55
N LYS A 71 -6.67 -11.81 9.82
CA LYS A 71 -6.89 -11.78 8.38
C LYS A 71 -8.20 -11.06 8.04
N ILE A 72 -9.31 -11.43 8.67
CA ILE A 72 -10.61 -10.76 8.46
C ILE A 72 -10.52 -9.27 8.77
N GLY A 73 -9.87 -8.90 9.87
CA GLY A 73 -9.65 -7.50 10.24
C GLY A 73 -8.83 -6.75 9.17
N ALA A 74 -7.75 -7.34 8.69
CA ALA A 74 -6.87 -6.74 7.69
C ALA A 74 -7.59 -6.54 6.35
N ASP A 75 -8.41 -7.50 5.91
CA ASP A 75 -9.21 -7.44 4.68
C ASP A 75 -10.16 -6.23 4.70
N MET A 76 -10.63 -5.81 5.88
CA MET A 76 -11.46 -4.59 6.05
C MET A 76 -10.62 -3.32 6.29
N ALA A 77 -9.53 -3.46 7.03
CA ALA A 77 -8.70 -2.33 7.45
C ALA A 77 -7.96 -1.70 6.29
N LEU A 78 -7.40 -2.49 5.37
CA LEU A 78 -6.59 -1.98 4.26
C LEU A 78 -7.41 -1.06 3.32
N PRO A 79 -8.60 -1.46 2.83
CA PRO A 79 -9.50 -0.55 2.11
C PRO A 79 -9.88 0.69 2.94
N GLY A 80 -10.17 0.52 4.23
CA GLY A 80 -10.52 1.61 5.14
C GLY A 80 -9.39 2.64 5.31
N CYS A 81 -8.14 2.19 5.42
CA CYS A 81 -6.98 3.05 5.49
C CYS A 81 -6.74 3.80 4.17
N CYS A 82 -6.92 3.12 3.03
CA CYS A 82 -6.88 3.75 1.70
C CYS A 82 -7.93 4.86 1.56
N LEU A 83 -9.15 4.63 2.05
CA LEU A 83 -10.21 5.65 2.09
C LEU A 83 -9.80 6.86 2.94
N CYS A 84 -9.25 6.65 4.13
CA CYS A 84 -8.79 7.75 4.99
C CYS A 84 -7.69 8.58 4.30
N MET A 85 -6.76 7.90 3.63
CA MET A 85 -5.69 8.53 2.86
C MET A 85 -6.23 9.31 1.65
N ALA A 86 -7.19 8.75 0.90
CA ALA A 86 -7.86 9.42 -0.22
C ALA A 86 -8.64 10.67 0.24
N LYS A 87 -9.36 10.59 1.37
CA LYS A 87 -10.06 11.74 1.97
C LYS A 87 -9.10 12.85 2.36
N ARG A 88 -7.95 12.51 2.95
CA ARG A 88 -6.89 13.47 3.30
C ARG A 88 -6.38 14.18 2.05
N LEU A 89 -6.03 13.43 1.00
CA LEU A 89 -5.56 13.99 -0.27
C LEU A 89 -6.60 14.90 -0.91
N ASN A 90 -7.87 14.49 -0.89
CA ASN A 90 -8.94 15.30 -1.45
C ASN A 90 -9.06 16.65 -0.72
N ARG A 91 -9.02 16.66 0.62
CA ARG A 91 -9.03 17.92 1.40
C ARG A 91 -7.87 18.84 1.04
N ILE A 92 -6.68 18.29 0.83
CA ILE A 92 -5.50 19.06 0.38
C ILE A 92 -5.76 19.66 -1.00
N ALA A 93 -6.27 18.88 -1.95
CA ALA A 93 -6.58 19.35 -3.31
C ALA A 93 -7.62 20.49 -3.31
N TYR A 94 -8.56 20.51 -2.36
CA TYR A 94 -9.51 21.59 -2.18
C TYR A 94 -8.94 22.82 -1.45
N GLY A 95 -7.74 22.73 -0.86
CA GLY A 95 -7.12 23.83 -0.09
C GLY A 95 -7.67 23.97 1.33
N LEU A 96 -8.35 22.94 1.83
CA LEU A 96 -9.03 22.94 3.14
C LEU A 96 -8.09 22.56 4.31
N GLU A 97 -6.77 22.48 4.09
CA GLU A 97 -5.78 22.17 5.14
C GLU A 97 -5.33 23.39 5.98
N MET A 98 -5.92 24.58 5.78
CA MET A 98 -5.57 25.78 6.58
C MET A 98 -6.15 25.78 8.02
N SER A 99 -6.87 24.74 8.44
CA SER A 99 -7.36 24.58 9.81
C SER A 99 -6.66 23.41 10.51
N PRO A 100 -6.21 23.56 11.78
CA PRO A 100 -5.68 22.45 12.57
C PRO A 100 -6.62 21.26 12.47
N ARG A 101 -6.09 20.05 12.31
CA ARG A 101 -6.92 18.84 12.30
C ARG A 101 -7.68 18.75 13.61
N GLY A 102 -8.96 19.12 13.57
CA GLY A 102 -9.84 18.93 14.70
C GLY A 102 -9.79 17.47 15.15
N TRP A 103 -9.81 17.26 16.46
CA TRP A 103 -9.87 15.95 17.11
C TRP A 103 -10.87 14.99 16.43
N LYS A 104 -11.99 15.52 15.96
CA LYS A 104 -13.04 14.82 15.20
C LYS A 104 -12.51 14.06 13.96
N HIS A 105 -11.58 14.63 13.20
CA HIS A 105 -11.03 13.95 12.02
C HIS A 105 -10.09 12.81 12.40
N ARG A 106 -9.28 12.98 13.45
CA ARG A 106 -8.41 11.91 13.95
C ARG A 106 -9.24 10.75 14.50
N MET A 107 -10.30 11.05 15.25
CA MET A 107 -11.23 10.02 15.73
C MET A 107 -11.86 9.23 14.59
N LEU A 108 -12.26 9.91 13.51
CA LEU A 108 -12.82 9.24 12.34
C LEU A 108 -11.78 8.33 11.66
N ASP A 109 -10.54 8.78 11.52
CA ASP A 109 -9.47 7.95 10.94
C ASP A 109 -9.19 6.72 11.82
N ILE A 110 -9.17 6.87 13.15
CA ILE A 110 -9.04 5.74 14.10
C ILE A 110 -10.24 4.78 13.96
N ALA A 111 -11.45 5.33 13.92
CA ALA A 111 -12.67 4.55 13.81
C ALA A 111 -12.69 3.73 12.51
N LEU A 112 -12.26 4.29 11.37
CA LEU A 112 -12.21 3.56 10.10
C LEU A 112 -11.03 2.58 10.00
N CYS A 113 -9.85 2.93 10.53
CA CYS A 113 -8.65 2.09 10.39
C CYS A 113 -8.58 0.95 11.42
N TRP A 114 -9.24 1.08 12.57
CA TRP A 114 -9.16 0.13 13.68
C TRP A 114 -10.53 -0.26 14.25
N GLY A 115 -11.40 0.71 14.50
CA GLY A 115 -12.72 0.46 15.09
C GLY A 115 -13.63 -0.40 14.19
N PHE A 116 -13.70 -0.06 12.91
CA PHE A 116 -14.52 -0.76 11.93
C PHE A 116 -14.00 -2.19 11.67
N PRO A 117 -12.70 -2.43 11.43
CA PRO A 117 -12.13 -3.77 11.40
C PRO A 117 -12.43 -4.58 12.66
N ALA A 118 -12.31 -3.98 13.85
CA ALA A 118 -12.62 -4.66 15.12
C ALA A 118 -14.09 -5.08 15.21
N LEU A 119 -15.00 -4.21 14.81
CA LEU A 119 -16.42 -4.53 14.74
C LEU A 119 -16.69 -5.69 13.77
N VAL A 120 -16.08 -5.69 12.58
CA VAL A 120 -16.26 -6.77 11.60
C VAL A 120 -15.65 -8.08 12.09
N MET A 121 -14.51 -8.06 12.79
CA MET A 121 -13.93 -9.26 13.41
C MET A 121 -14.89 -9.93 14.41
N ILE A 122 -15.64 -9.13 15.17
CA ILE A 122 -16.67 -9.60 16.10
C ILE A 122 -17.88 -10.14 15.32
N LEU A 123 -18.40 -9.35 14.37
CA LEU A 123 -19.56 -9.74 13.56
C LEU A 123 -19.31 -10.97 12.70
N HIS A 124 -18.07 -11.25 12.32
CA HIS A 124 -17.68 -12.47 11.61
C HIS A 124 -18.19 -13.74 12.30
N TYR A 125 -18.30 -13.75 13.63
CA TYR A 125 -18.80 -14.92 14.36
C TYR A 125 -20.20 -15.33 13.89
N ILE A 126 -21.05 -14.38 13.48
CA ILE A 126 -22.40 -14.65 12.98
C ILE A 126 -22.40 -15.52 11.73
N VAL A 127 -21.36 -15.39 10.91
CA VAL A 127 -21.26 -16.01 9.58
C VAL A 127 -20.15 -17.05 9.53
N GLN A 128 -19.64 -17.45 10.69
CA GLN A 128 -18.56 -18.41 10.81
C GLN A 128 -19.15 -19.80 11.01
N GLY A 129 -19.12 -20.64 9.96
CA GLY A 129 -19.73 -21.98 10.00
C GLY A 129 -18.99 -22.96 10.93
N HIS A 130 -17.66 -22.86 10.97
CA HIS A 130 -16.80 -23.67 11.81
C HIS A 130 -15.55 -22.90 12.22
N ARG A 131 -14.69 -23.49 13.05
CA ARG A 131 -13.61 -22.76 13.72
C ARG A 131 -12.64 -22.11 12.75
N PHE A 132 -12.04 -22.88 11.85
CA PHE A 132 -11.17 -22.41 10.77
C PHE A 132 -10.79 -23.58 9.85
N ASP A 133 -10.20 -23.24 8.71
CA ASP A 133 -9.62 -24.17 7.76
C ASP A 133 -8.10 -24.14 7.79
N ILE A 134 -7.48 -25.29 7.54
CA ILE A 134 -6.04 -25.42 7.34
C ILE A 134 -5.80 -25.89 5.91
N ILE A 135 -5.13 -25.04 5.13
CA ILE A 135 -4.70 -25.37 3.77
C ILE A 135 -3.20 -25.65 3.79
N GLU A 136 -2.80 -26.79 3.19
CA GLU A 136 -1.40 -27.17 3.05
C GLU A 136 -0.57 -26.04 2.40
N ASN A 137 0.61 -25.74 2.97
CA ASN A 137 1.53 -24.66 2.60
C ASN A 137 1.05 -23.22 2.87
N LEU A 138 -0.25 -22.97 3.07
CA LEU A 138 -0.77 -21.63 3.38
C LEU A 138 -1.10 -21.45 4.87
N GLY A 139 -1.48 -22.52 5.56
CA GLY A 139 -1.88 -22.57 6.97
C GLY A 139 -3.33 -22.16 7.19
N CYS A 140 -3.58 -21.39 8.26
CA CYS A 140 -4.94 -21.10 8.75
C CYS A 140 -5.69 -20.11 7.84
N VAL A 141 -6.94 -20.42 7.51
CA VAL A 141 -7.86 -19.59 6.71
C VAL A 141 -9.19 -19.50 7.46
N PRO A 142 -9.82 -18.30 7.53
CA PRO A 142 -11.13 -18.14 8.17
C PRO A 142 -12.19 -18.92 7.40
N ALA A 143 -13.00 -19.67 8.14
CA ALA A 143 -14.18 -20.31 7.61
C ALA A 143 -15.35 -19.32 7.55
N VAL A 144 -16.03 -19.25 6.40
CA VAL A 144 -17.17 -18.36 6.17
C VAL A 144 -18.31 -19.15 5.56
N TYR A 145 -19.49 -19.07 6.18
CA TYR A 145 -20.73 -19.62 5.64
C TYR A 145 -21.34 -18.63 4.64
N ILE A 146 -21.23 -18.94 3.34
CA ILE A 146 -21.54 -18.03 2.22
C ILE A 146 -23.05 -17.81 2.07
N SER A 147 -23.57 -16.92 2.90
CA SER A 147 -24.99 -16.62 3.07
C SER A 147 -25.25 -15.12 2.94
N TRP A 148 -26.51 -14.70 2.91
CA TRP A 148 -26.85 -13.27 2.81
C TRP A 148 -26.27 -12.40 3.95
N PRO A 149 -26.15 -12.87 5.22
CA PRO A 149 -25.48 -12.08 6.24
C PRO A 149 -23.98 -11.95 5.99
N ALA A 150 -23.32 -13.00 5.45
CA ALA A 150 -21.90 -12.93 5.09
C ALA A 150 -21.65 -11.88 4.01
N LEU A 151 -22.57 -11.80 3.04
CA LEU A 151 -22.54 -10.79 2.00
C LEU A 151 -22.57 -9.37 2.58
N LEU A 152 -23.42 -9.09 3.57
CA LEU A 152 -23.50 -7.77 4.20
C LEU A 152 -22.31 -7.49 5.13
N ILE A 153 -21.91 -8.48 5.94
CA ILE A 153 -20.90 -8.31 6.99
C ILE A 153 -19.48 -8.27 6.42
N LEU A 154 -19.18 -9.05 5.38
CA LEU A 154 -17.83 -9.17 4.81
C LEU A 154 -17.74 -8.59 3.40
N GLY A 155 -18.73 -8.87 2.55
CA GLY A 155 -18.74 -8.40 1.17
C GLY A 155 -18.90 -6.86 1.08
N VAL A 156 -20.03 -6.35 1.56
CA VAL A 156 -20.36 -4.91 1.51
C VAL A 156 -19.38 -4.07 2.33
N SER A 157 -18.96 -4.57 3.48
CA SER A 157 -18.02 -3.88 4.39
C SER A 157 -16.63 -3.70 3.79
N ALA A 158 -16.13 -4.63 2.97
CA ALA A 158 -14.87 -4.48 2.24
C ALA A 158 -15.05 -3.64 0.96
N PHE A 159 -16.15 -3.84 0.24
CA PHE A 159 -16.37 -3.21 -1.06
C PHE A 159 -16.66 -1.71 -0.95
N LEU A 160 -17.48 -1.30 0.03
CA LEU A 160 -17.88 0.10 0.18
C LEU A 160 -16.70 1.04 0.43
N PRO A 161 -15.75 0.78 1.36
CA PRO A 161 -14.57 1.62 1.53
C PRO A 161 -13.66 1.63 0.30
N ALA A 162 -13.51 0.52 -0.41
CA ALA A 162 -12.70 0.44 -1.62
C ALA A 162 -13.25 1.32 -2.74
N VAL A 163 -14.56 1.25 -3.00
CA VAL A 163 -15.23 2.10 -4.00
C VAL A 163 -15.16 3.58 -3.60
N LEU A 164 -15.44 3.90 -2.34
CA LEU A 164 -15.34 5.28 -1.86
C LEU A 164 -13.92 5.82 -1.99
N ALA A 165 -12.89 5.00 -1.68
CA ALA A 165 -11.49 5.40 -1.83
C ALA A 165 -11.17 5.77 -3.28
N LEU A 166 -11.64 4.97 -4.25
CA LEU A 166 -11.47 5.27 -5.68
C LEU A 166 -12.16 6.57 -6.09
N VAL A 167 -13.41 6.78 -5.67
CA VAL A 167 -14.15 8.01 -5.96
C VAL A 167 -13.39 9.23 -5.41
N PHE A 168 -12.95 9.18 -4.16
CA PHE A 168 -12.18 10.27 -3.55
C PHE A 168 -10.83 10.50 -4.25
N CYS A 169 -10.15 9.44 -4.69
CA CYS A 169 -8.92 9.55 -5.47
C CYS A 169 -9.16 10.22 -6.83
N ILE A 170 -10.21 9.83 -7.56
CA ILE A 170 -10.56 10.42 -8.87
C ILE A 170 -10.90 11.91 -8.71
N LEU A 171 -11.67 12.27 -7.68
CA LEU A 171 -12.01 13.66 -7.38
C LEU A 171 -10.74 14.48 -7.06
N ALA A 172 -9.86 13.95 -6.22
CA ALA A 172 -8.60 14.59 -5.87
C ALA A 172 -7.70 14.79 -7.10
N LEU A 173 -7.56 13.76 -7.95
CA LEU A 173 -6.78 13.81 -9.19
C LEU A 173 -7.34 14.82 -10.19
N THR A 174 -8.66 14.82 -10.40
CA THR A 174 -9.32 15.76 -11.31
C THR A 174 -9.11 17.19 -10.84
N LYS A 175 -9.25 17.43 -9.53
CA LYS A 175 -9.06 18.75 -8.95
C LYS A 175 -7.59 19.19 -9.02
N LEU A 176 -6.67 18.28 -8.75
CA LEU A 176 -5.23 18.52 -8.87
C LEU A 176 -4.85 18.85 -10.31
N HIS A 177 -5.36 18.07 -11.28
CA HIS A 177 -5.14 18.30 -12.69
C HIS A 177 -5.63 19.69 -13.13
N ARG A 178 -6.83 20.09 -12.69
CA ARG A 178 -7.37 21.42 -12.97
C ARG A 178 -6.59 22.55 -12.28
N ARG A 179 -5.91 22.26 -11.16
CA ARG A 179 -5.14 23.25 -10.36
C ARG A 179 -3.62 23.13 -10.54
N ARG A 180 -3.12 22.41 -11.55
CA ARG A 180 -1.67 22.20 -11.83
C ARG A 180 -0.86 23.50 -11.77
N VAL A 181 -1.42 24.61 -12.28
CA VAL A 181 -0.77 25.93 -12.27
C VAL A 181 -0.78 26.60 -10.89
N ALA A 182 -1.83 26.41 -10.08
CA ALA A 182 -1.94 26.97 -8.73
C ALA A 182 -1.19 26.15 -7.65
N LEU A 183 -0.83 24.90 -7.95
CA LEU A 183 -0.12 24.02 -7.03
C LEU A 183 1.32 24.44 -6.75
N GLY A 184 1.98 25.10 -7.71
CA GLY A 184 3.25 25.76 -7.44
C GLY A 184 3.09 26.71 -6.25
N ALA A 185 2.14 27.64 -6.32
CA ALA A 185 1.92 28.63 -5.26
C ALA A 185 1.53 28.05 -3.88
N ILE A 186 0.91 26.87 -3.82
CA ILE A 186 0.48 26.22 -2.56
C ILE A 186 1.59 25.31 -1.98
N LEU A 187 2.34 24.61 -2.84
CA LEU A 187 3.44 23.71 -2.43
C LEU A 187 4.74 24.48 -2.09
N PHE A 188 4.90 25.72 -2.57
CA PHE A 188 6.04 26.59 -2.24
C PHE A 188 5.85 27.45 -0.98
N LYS A 189 4.73 27.30 -0.25
CA LYS A 189 4.68 27.85 1.11
C LYS A 189 5.69 27.08 1.98
N PRO A 190 6.54 27.75 2.77
CA PRO A 190 7.60 27.11 3.55
C PRO A 190 6.99 26.37 4.74
N ASN A 191 6.32 25.24 4.47
CA ASN A 191 5.92 24.28 5.47
C ASN A 191 6.91 23.12 5.41
N PRO A 192 7.74 22.92 6.45
CA PRO A 192 8.78 21.89 6.46
C PRO A 192 8.25 20.44 6.39
N SER A 193 6.93 20.23 6.45
CA SER A 193 6.31 18.90 6.48
C SER A 193 5.81 18.38 5.12
N LEU A 194 5.70 19.21 4.07
CA LEU A 194 4.97 18.88 2.83
C LEU A 194 5.71 19.33 1.56
N THR A 195 6.82 18.66 1.23
CA THR A 195 7.50 18.82 -0.06
C THR A 195 6.63 18.32 -1.22
N ALA A 196 6.67 18.99 -2.39
CA ALA A 196 5.93 18.60 -3.60
C ALA A 196 6.15 17.12 -4.00
N SER A 197 7.39 16.63 -3.90
CA SER A 197 7.76 15.23 -4.17
C SER A 197 7.00 14.25 -3.26
N ARG A 198 6.96 14.53 -1.95
CA ARG A 198 6.26 13.71 -0.95
C ARG A 198 4.75 13.65 -1.25
N TYR A 199 4.16 14.78 -1.65
CA TYR A 199 2.74 14.86 -1.96
C TYR A 199 2.37 14.05 -3.21
N ILE A 200 3.15 14.19 -4.29
CA ILE A 200 2.91 13.45 -5.55
C ILE A 200 3.04 11.94 -5.31
N ARG A 201 4.06 11.52 -4.56
CA ARG A 201 4.31 10.12 -4.21
C ARG A 201 3.16 9.51 -3.39
N LEU A 202 2.67 10.25 -2.40
CA LEU A 202 1.50 9.87 -1.60
C LEU A 202 0.26 9.71 -2.47
N MET A 203 0.04 10.62 -3.42
CA MET A 203 -1.10 10.56 -4.32
C MET A 203 -1.06 9.37 -5.28
N ILE A 204 0.07 9.13 -5.94
CA ILE A 204 0.21 7.99 -6.87
C ILE A 204 0.04 6.68 -6.10
N MET A 205 0.64 6.57 -4.91
CA MET A 205 0.43 5.42 -4.02
C MET A 205 -1.02 5.18 -3.67
N THR A 206 -1.73 6.22 -3.25
CA THR A 206 -3.12 6.09 -2.82
C THR A 206 -3.99 5.61 -3.98
N PHE A 207 -3.73 6.11 -5.19
CA PHE A 207 -4.43 5.64 -6.38
C PHE A 207 -4.06 4.19 -6.72
N ALA A 208 -2.77 3.85 -6.72
CA ALA A 208 -2.30 2.52 -7.07
C ALA A 208 -2.78 1.45 -6.06
N LEU A 209 -2.57 1.69 -4.76
CA LEU A 209 -3.02 0.79 -3.69
C LEU A 209 -4.54 0.75 -3.57
N GLY A 210 -5.24 1.88 -3.76
CA GLY A 210 -6.70 1.91 -3.74
C GLY A 210 -7.31 1.11 -4.89
N THR A 211 -6.77 1.26 -6.11
CA THR A 211 -7.19 0.48 -7.30
C THR A 211 -6.85 -0.99 -7.13
N TRP A 212 -5.63 -1.30 -6.68
CA TRP A 212 -5.20 -2.66 -6.39
C TRP A 212 -6.13 -3.33 -5.38
N SER A 213 -6.42 -2.66 -4.26
CA SER A 213 -7.33 -3.16 -3.23
C SER A 213 -8.74 -3.40 -3.77
N ALA A 214 -9.31 -2.47 -4.55
CA ALA A 214 -10.63 -2.66 -5.14
C ALA A 214 -10.69 -3.86 -6.11
N VAL A 215 -9.64 -4.07 -6.91
CA VAL A 215 -9.52 -5.23 -7.81
C VAL A 215 -9.48 -6.52 -7.00
N LEU A 216 -8.65 -6.60 -5.95
CA LEU A 216 -8.55 -7.80 -5.11
C LEU A 216 -9.87 -8.14 -4.41
N VAL A 217 -10.54 -7.13 -3.83
CA VAL A 217 -11.86 -7.32 -3.20
C VAL A 217 -12.87 -7.84 -4.22
N THR A 218 -12.86 -7.30 -5.44
CA THR A 218 -13.77 -7.74 -6.51
C THR A 218 -13.49 -9.18 -6.93
N ILE A 219 -12.22 -9.56 -7.13
CA ILE A 219 -11.83 -10.93 -7.49
C ILE A 219 -12.25 -11.92 -6.40
N GLY A 220 -11.93 -11.62 -5.14
CA GLY A 220 -12.31 -12.47 -4.01
C GLY A 220 -13.82 -12.63 -3.89
N PHE A 221 -14.56 -11.53 -4.02
CA PHE A 221 -16.01 -11.53 -3.99
C PHE A 221 -16.62 -12.37 -5.12
N VAL A 222 -16.21 -12.16 -6.37
CA VAL A 222 -16.72 -12.93 -7.51
C VAL A 222 -16.43 -14.42 -7.33
N ASN A 223 -15.24 -14.77 -6.84
CA ASN A 223 -14.88 -16.17 -6.59
C ASN A 223 -15.75 -16.81 -5.51
N GLU A 224 -15.94 -16.13 -4.38
CA GLU A 224 -16.67 -16.67 -3.22
C GLU A 224 -18.16 -16.86 -3.51
N TYR A 225 -18.76 -15.93 -4.26
CA TYR A 225 -20.20 -15.92 -4.52
C TYR A 225 -20.61 -16.55 -5.87
N ASN A 226 -19.65 -17.08 -6.64
CA ASN A 226 -19.94 -17.67 -7.95
C ASN A 226 -20.90 -18.87 -7.88
N SER A 227 -20.85 -19.63 -6.78
CA SER A 227 -21.71 -20.79 -6.56
C SER A 227 -23.11 -20.44 -6.01
N GLY A 228 -23.40 -19.15 -5.81
CA GLY A 228 -24.64 -18.67 -5.22
C GLY A 228 -24.60 -18.60 -3.69
N LEU A 229 -25.69 -18.08 -3.10
CA LEU A 229 -25.82 -17.94 -1.65
C LEU A 229 -26.48 -19.18 -1.05
N LEU A 230 -25.90 -19.68 0.04
CA LEU A 230 -26.50 -20.70 0.89
C LEU A 230 -27.60 -20.07 1.77
N PRO A 231 -28.73 -20.79 2.00
CA PRO A 231 -29.79 -20.30 2.86
C PRO A 231 -29.30 -20.21 4.31
N TYR A 232 -29.58 -19.06 4.96
CA TYR A 232 -29.35 -18.88 6.39
C TYR A 232 -30.63 -19.30 7.13
N VAL A 233 -30.67 -20.55 7.62
CA VAL A 233 -31.86 -21.14 8.23
C VAL A 233 -32.04 -20.66 9.68
N SER A 234 -31.04 -20.91 10.52
CA SER A 234 -31.03 -20.49 11.93
C SER A 234 -29.59 -20.32 12.42
N TRP A 235 -29.41 -19.65 13.57
CA TRP A 235 -28.12 -19.56 14.23
C TRP A 235 -27.55 -20.95 14.54
N GLU A 236 -28.39 -21.84 15.07
CA GLU A 236 -28.01 -23.21 15.45
C GLU A 236 -27.53 -24.02 14.24
N PHE A 237 -28.20 -23.89 13.09
CA PHE A 237 -27.81 -24.58 11.86
C PHE A 237 -26.42 -24.18 11.37
N VAL A 238 -26.10 -22.88 11.41
CA VAL A 238 -24.78 -22.39 10.98
C VAL A 238 -23.68 -22.84 11.94
N HIS A 239 -24.01 -23.11 13.21
CA HIS A 239 -23.04 -23.44 14.27
C HIS A 239 -23.14 -24.91 14.74
N GLU A 240 -23.78 -25.80 13.96
CA GLU A 240 -24.13 -27.18 14.38
C GLU A 240 -22.89 -28.05 14.68
N ASP A 241 -21.71 -27.71 14.13
CA ASP A 241 -20.42 -28.30 14.48
C ASP A 241 -19.30 -27.23 14.49
N PHE A 242 -19.51 -26.16 15.29
CA PHE A 242 -18.59 -25.01 15.27
C PHE A 242 -17.13 -25.39 15.61
N GLY A 243 -16.91 -26.43 16.41
CA GLY A 243 -15.59 -26.91 16.79
C GLY A 243 -14.80 -27.56 15.65
N HIS A 244 -15.44 -27.83 14.50
CA HIS A 244 -14.81 -28.47 13.36
C HIS A 244 -13.62 -27.66 12.81
N ILE A 245 -12.56 -28.38 12.43
CA ILE A 245 -11.40 -27.80 11.76
C ILE A 245 -11.23 -28.48 10.40
N GLY A 246 -11.52 -27.75 9.33
CA GLY A 246 -11.36 -28.24 7.96
C GLY A 246 -9.90 -28.37 7.58
N ARG A 247 -9.55 -29.42 6.83
CA ARG A 247 -8.16 -29.74 6.45
C ARG A 247 -8.09 -30.04 4.96
N PHE A 248 -7.42 -29.18 4.21
CA PHE A 248 -7.36 -29.27 2.75
C PHE A 248 -5.92 -29.41 2.27
N ARG A 249 -5.63 -30.54 1.62
CA ARG A 249 -4.37 -30.73 0.88
C ARG A 249 -4.47 -30.02 -0.45
N VAL A 250 -3.37 -29.40 -0.89
CA VAL A 250 -3.31 -28.66 -2.16
C VAL A 250 -3.63 -29.59 -3.32
N ALA A 251 -3.12 -30.83 -3.30
CA ALA A 251 -3.40 -31.83 -4.34
C ALA A 251 -4.88 -32.22 -4.46
N ARG A 252 -5.68 -32.09 -3.38
CA ARG A 252 -7.14 -32.30 -3.45
C ARG A 252 -7.81 -31.07 -4.05
N LEU A 253 -7.49 -29.88 -3.56
CA LEU A 253 -8.07 -28.63 -4.05
C LEU A 253 -7.80 -28.42 -5.54
N GLU A 254 -6.60 -28.78 -6.02
CA GLU A 254 -6.25 -28.71 -7.43
C GLU A 254 -7.16 -29.57 -8.32
N ARG A 255 -7.63 -30.72 -7.82
CA ARG A 255 -8.54 -31.60 -8.56
C ARG A 255 -10.00 -31.18 -8.46
N THR A 256 -10.42 -30.70 -7.29
CA THR A 256 -11.85 -30.44 -7.02
C THR A 256 -12.25 -29.01 -7.34
N ALA A 257 -11.38 -28.03 -7.10
CA ALA A 257 -11.66 -26.61 -7.24
C ALA A 257 -10.40 -25.82 -7.68
N PRO A 258 -9.87 -26.07 -8.90
CA PRO A 258 -8.63 -25.46 -9.37
C PRO A 258 -8.71 -23.93 -9.46
N GLU A 259 -9.85 -23.36 -9.85
CA GLU A 259 -10.01 -21.91 -9.94
C GLU A 259 -9.98 -21.24 -8.56
N ASN A 260 -10.65 -21.83 -7.56
CA ASN A 260 -10.61 -21.33 -6.18
C ASN A 260 -9.18 -21.36 -5.63
N LEU A 261 -8.44 -22.43 -5.91
CA LEU A 261 -7.04 -22.56 -5.50
C LEU A 261 -6.17 -21.45 -6.11
N ARG A 262 -6.36 -21.12 -7.39
CA ARG A 262 -5.65 -20.02 -8.06
C ARG A 262 -5.95 -18.67 -7.42
N VAL A 263 -7.22 -18.39 -7.12
CA VAL A 263 -7.63 -17.14 -6.47
C VAL A 263 -7.04 -17.04 -5.06
N ILE A 264 -7.03 -18.14 -4.30
CA ILE A 264 -6.41 -18.20 -2.98
C ILE A 264 -4.92 -17.84 -3.05
N TYR A 265 -4.16 -18.46 -3.96
CA TYR A 265 -2.74 -18.13 -4.15
C TYR A 265 -2.53 -16.69 -4.63
N LEU A 266 -3.40 -16.18 -5.50
CA LEU A 266 -3.35 -14.80 -5.98
C LEU A 266 -3.55 -13.82 -4.82
N LEU A 267 -4.59 -14.01 -3.99
CA LEU A 267 -4.87 -13.14 -2.85
C LEU A 267 -3.79 -13.24 -1.78
N TRP A 268 -3.25 -14.44 -1.56
CA TRP A 268 -2.12 -14.65 -0.66
C TRP A 268 -0.87 -13.88 -1.13
N GLY A 269 -0.48 -14.03 -2.40
CA GLY A 269 0.67 -13.31 -2.98
C GLY A 269 0.44 -11.81 -3.15
N ALA A 270 -0.81 -11.38 -3.28
CA ALA A 270 -1.18 -9.98 -3.43
C ALA A 270 -0.87 -9.14 -2.17
N VAL A 271 -0.85 -9.77 -0.99
CA VAL A 271 -0.42 -9.11 0.25
C VAL A 271 1.05 -8.72 0.14
N SER A 272 1.92 -9.65 -0.24
CA SER A 272 3.36 -9.38 -0.41
C SER A 272 3.67 -8.46 -1.59
N ALA A 273 2.86 -8.52 -2.66
CA ALA A 273 2.93 -7.52 -3.72
C ALA A 273 2.56 -6.11 -3.20
N SER A 274 1.57 -6.00 -2.32
CA SER A 274 1.18 -4.72 -1.70
C SER A 274 2.25 -4.18 -0.76
N ALA A 275 2.90 -5.04 0.02
CA ALA A 275 4.04 -4.69 0.87
C ALA A 275 5.22 -4.17 0.05
N LEU A 276 5.55 -4.86 -1.04
CA LEU A 276 6.60 -4.42 -1.98
C LEU A 276 6.24 -3.08 -2.63
N ALA A 277 5.02 -2.93 -3.15
CA ALA A 277 4.56 -1.68 -3.73
C ALA A 277 4.65 -0.53 -2.72
N PHE A 278 4.23 -0.76 -1.48
CA PHE A 278 4.34 0.24 -0.42
C PHE A 278 5.81 0.66 -0.18
N PHE A 279 6.73 -0.30 -0.10
CA PHE A 279 8.16 -0.01 0.05
C PHE A 279 8.76 0.72 -1.16
N LEU A 280 8.43 0.34 -2.39
CA LEU A 280 9.00 0.99 -3.57
C LEU A 280 8.68 2.47 -3.64
N PHE A 281 7.49 2.87 -3.18
CA PHE A 281 7.11 4.27 -3.18
C PHE A 281 7.56 5.01 -1.93
N PHE A 282 7.46 4.43 -0.74
CA PHE A 282 7.78 5.15 0.49
C PHE A 282 9.21 4.92 0.99
N GLY A 283 9.79 3.78 0.66
CA GLY A 283 11.11 3.37 1.10
C GLY A 283 12.25 3.91 0.25
N ILE A 284 11.97 4.36 -0.98
CA ILE A 284 12.98 4.86 -1.92
C ILE A 284 12.81 6.39 -2.07
N GLY A 285 13.79 7.17 -1.63
CA GLY A 285 13.82 8.62 -1.82
C GLY A 285 14.93 9.32 -1.02
N LYS A 286 15.42 10.45 -1.53
CA LYS A 286 16.46 11.26 -0.86
C LYS A 286 16.03 11.68 0.55
N ASP A 287 14.77 12.12 0.69
CA ASP A 287 14.14 12.49 1.96
C ASP A 287 14.09 11.34 3.00
N VAL A 288 14.23 10.09 2.56
CA VAL A 288 14.14 8.90 3.41
C VAL A 288 15.54 8.38 3.77
N ALA A 289 16.53 8.61 2.91
CA ALA A 289 17.91 8.21 3.14
C ALA A 289 18.52 8.89 4.38
N GLU A 290 18.26 10.18 4.57
CA GLU A 290 18.68 10.91 5.77
C GLU A 290 18.02 10.35 7.04
N ASP A 291 16.77 9.94 6.92
CA ASP A 291 15.99 9.36 8.01
C ASP A 291 16.46 7.96 8.38
N TYR A 292 16.84 7.15 7.39
CA TYR A 292 17.49 5.86 7.60
C TYR A 292 18.88 6.03 8.21
N ALA A 293 19.66 7.02 7.78
CA ALA A 293 20.95 7.31 8.38
C ALA A 293 20.82 7.76 9.84
N ALA A 294 19.82 8.59 10.16
CA ALA A 294 19.52 8.99 11.53
C ALA A 294 19.09 7.80 12.41
N CYS A 295 18.21 6.94 11.89
CA CYS A 295 17.79 5.71 12.58
C CYS A 295 18.98 4.76 12.80
N GLY A 296 19.82 4.55 11.78
CA GLY A 296 21.03 3.73 11.88
C GLY A 296 22.04 4.28 12.89
N ARG A 297 22.21 5.61 12.97
CA ARG A 297 23.02 6.25 14.03
C ARG A 297 22.41 6.03 15.41
N TRP A 298 21.08 6.09 15.55
CA TRP A 298 20.40 5.80 16.80
C TRP A 298 20.57 4.35 17.22
N VAL A 299 20.31 3.38 16.34
CA VAL A 299 20.50 1.93 16.63
C VAL A 299 21.95 1.65 17.02
N ARG A 300 22.93 2.24 16.32
CA ARG A 300 24.35 2.09 16.64
C ARG A 300 24.69 2.61 18.05
N ARG A 301 24.09 3.72 18.47
CA ARG A 301 24.31 4.33 19.79
C ARG A 301 23.53 3.62 20.90
N ALA A 302 22.27 3.26 20.66
CA ALA A 302 21.34 2.75 21.67
C ALA A 302 21.43 1.23 21.83
N VAL A 303 21.51 0.48 20.73
CA VAL A 303 21.53 -1.00 20.74
C VAL A 303 22.97 -1.50 20.82
N PHE A 304 23.84 -1.03 19.92
CA PHE A 304 25.23 -1.51 19.86
C PHE A 304 26.19 -0.73 20.78
N ARG A 305 25.72 0.34 21.45
CA ARG A 305 26.52 1.20 22.35
C ARG A 305 27.85 1.70 21.75
N ARG A 306 27.94 1.83 20.42
CA ARG A 306 29.13 2.32 19.72
C ARG A 306 29.03 3.84 19.52
N ARG A 307 30.09 4.58 19.87
CA ARG A 307 30.16 6.03 19.57
C ARG A 307 30.17 6.23 18.05
N CYS A 308 29.42 7.24 17.60
CA CYS A 308 29.46 7.67 16.20
C CYS A 308 30.77 8.43 15.98
N PRO A 309 31.49 8.23 14.85
CA PRO A 309 32.53 9.18 14.46
C PRO A 309 31.89 10.57 14.42
N GLN A 310 32.50 11.51 15.14
CA GLN A 310 32.15 12.92 15.09
C GLN A 310 32.33 13.35 13.63
N GLU A 311 31.26 13.82 12.98
CA GLU A 311 31.45 14.62 11.76
C GLU A 311 32.42 15.71 12.14
N ARG A 312 33.60 15.71 11.49
CA ARG A 312 34.50 16.86 11.60
C ARG A 312 33.64 18.05 11.20
N PRO A 313 33.61 19.14 11.98
CA PRO A 313 32.96 20.36 11.51
C PRO A 313 33.54 20.62 10.12
N LEU A 314 32.66 20.74 9.12
CA LEU A 314 33.03 21.29 7.83
C LEU A 314 33.81 22.55 8.19
N LEU A 315 35.10 22.57 7.86
CA LEU A 315 35.95 23.73 8.03
C LEU A 315 35.14 24.90 7.50
N ASP A 316 34.86 25.83 8.40
CA ASP A 316 34.06 27.01 8.14
C ASP A 316 34.55 27.62 6.82
N GLU A 317 33.69 27.65 5.79
CA GLU A 317 34.05 28.29 4.52
C GLU A 317 34.41 29.77 4.71
N SER A 318 34.09 30.34 5.90
CA SER A 318 34.60 31.64 6.34
C SER A 318 36.15 31.72 6.39
N ILE A 319 36.83 30.61 6.70
CA ILE A 319 38.29 30.57 6.81
C ILE A 319 38.93 30.47 5.42
N ILE A 320 38.30 29.76 4.48
CA ILE A 320 38.83 29.57 3.11
C ILE A 320 38.72 30.87 2.29
N TRP A 321 37.65 31.66 2.45
CA TRP A 321 37.58 32.98 1.78
C TRP A 321 38.58 33.97 2.38
N ALA A 322 38.82 33.92 3.70
CA ALA A 322 39.76 34.83 4.37
C ALA A 322 41.21 34.62 3.91
N THR A 323 41.66 33.37 3.72
CA THR A 323 42.99 33.08 3.17
C THR A 323 43.10 33.38 1.68
N THR A 324 42.01 33.27 0.92
CA THR A 324 42.04 33.54 -0.53
C THR A 324 42.08 35.04 -0.84
N HIS A 325 41.44 35.90 -0.02
CA HIS A 325 41.48 37.35 -0.22
C HIS A 325 42.70 38.06 0.39
N GLN A 326 43.39 37.46 1.36
CA GLN A 326 44.68 37.99 1.83
C GLN A 326 45.83 37.75 0.84
N GLY A 327 45.79 36.69 0.03
CA GLY A 327 46.82 36.43 -0.99
C GLY A 327 46.73 37.29 -2.26
N VAL A 328 45.59 37.95 -2.51
CA VAL A 328 45.40 38.81 -3.70
C VAL A 328 45.73 40.27 -3.41
N SER A 329 45.75 40.69 -2.14
CA SER A 329 46.03 42.07 -1.73
C SER A 329 47.51 42.47 -1.89
N ASP A 330 48.42 41.50 -1.97
CA ASP A 330 49.87 41.73 -2.02
C ASP A 330 50.45 41.73 -3.44
N VAL A 331 49.66 41.40 -4.47
CA VAL A 331 50.11 41.39 -5.88
C VAL A 331 49.74 42.68 -6.62
N GLU A 332 48.81 43.48 -6.12
CA GLU A 332 48.31 44.68 -6.81
C GLU A 332 49.10 45.99 -6.49
N LYS A 333 50.29 45.88 -5.88
CA LYS A 333 51.18 47.03 -5.60
C LYS A 333 52.43 47.14 -6.48
N SER A 334 52.55 46.33 -7.53
CA SER A 334 53.66 46.47 -8.49
C SER A 334 53.20 46.28 -9.93
N GLY A 335 52.99 47.38 -10.66
CA GLY A 335 52.82 47.36 -12.12
C GLY A 335 51.91 48.45 -12.65
N GLY A 336 52.50 49.57 -13.06
CA GLY A 336 51.81 50.73 -13.61
C GLY A 336 51.46 50.63 -15.10
N SER A 337 50.47 51.44 -15.48
CA SER A 337 50.28 52.15 -16.77
C SER A 337 50.46 51.39 -18.09
N SER A 338 49.36 51.24 -18.85
CA SER A 338 49.27 51.74 -20.23
C SER A 338 47.86 51.56 -20.82
N SER A 339 47.51 52.50 -21.69
CA SER A 339 46.24 52.75 -22.36
C SER A 339 46.00 51.92 -23.64
N SER A 340 44.75 51.99 -24.10
CA SER A 340 44.23 52.00 -25.50
C SER A 340 43.91 50.70 -26.28
N SER A 341 42.60 50.59 -26.60
CA SER A 341 41.91 50.40 -27.90
C SER A 341 41.85 49.05 -28.67
N SER A 342 40.63 48.81 -29.21
CA SER A 342 40.21 48.07 -30.44
C SER A 342 40.43 46.55 -30.49
N SER A 343 39.59 45.67 -31.08
CA SER A 343 38.35 45.74 -31.89
C SER A 343 37.80 44.32 -32.19
N THR A 344 36.49 44.24 -32.53
CA THR A 344 35.82 43.38 -33.57
C THR A 344 35.52 41.87 -33.44
N GLY A 345 34.26 41.53 -33.81
CA GLY A 345 33.73 40.26 -34.37
C GLY A 345 32.62 39.62 -33.52
N SER A 346 31.29 39.67 -33.75
CA SER A 346 30.36 39.52 -34.90
C SER A 346 30.18 38.08 -35.44
N TYR A 347 28.92 37.58 -35.36
CA TYR A 347 28.11 36.61 -36.16
C TYR A 347 27.04 36.00 -35.19
N ALA A 348 25.74 36.37 -35.16
CA ALA A 348 24.63 36.18 -36.12
C ALA A 348 24.39 34.68 -36.46
N ASP A 349 23.20 34.04 -36.46
CA ASP A 349 21.79 34.42 -36.24
C ASP A 349 20.91 33.12 -36.33
N LEU A 350 19.57 33.26 -36.17
CA LEU A 350 18.45 32.33 -36.53
C LEU A 350 18.00 31.28 -35.47
N GLY A 351 16.72 31.11 -35.08
CA GLY A 351 15.44 31.62 -35.57
C GLY A 351 14.46 30.49 -35.96
N LEU A 352 13.24 30.50 -35.37
CA LEU A 352 11.96 29.85 -35.78
C LEU A 352 11.59 28.41 -35.32
N GLY A 353 10.58 28.33 -34.43
CA GLY A 353 9.18 28.05 -34.80
C GLY A 353 8.68 26.58 -34.94
N PRO A 354 7.47 26.21 -34.43
CA PRO A 354 7.00 24.83 -34.28
C PRO A 354 6.19 24.30 -35.46
N ILE A 355 6.16 22.97 -35.65
CA ILE A 355 5.31 22.28 -36.65
C ILE A 355 4.26 21.41 -35.95
N LEU A 356 2.99 21.79 -36.15
CA LEU A 356 1.78 20.99 -36.03
C LEU A 356 1.58 20.18 -37.32
N ILE A 357 1.28 18.89 -37.23
CA ILE A 357 0.52 18.17 -38.27
C ILE A 357 -0.53 17.27 -37.60
N ASN A 358 -1.75 17.42 -38.10
CA ASN A 358 -2.98 16.75 -37.70
C ASN A 358 -3.30 15.61 -38.69
N ALA A 359 -3.93 14.58 -38.14
CA ALA A 359 -4.99 13.72 -38.71
C ALA A 359 -4.78 12.83 -39.96
N ASP A 360 -5.12 11.55 -39.69
CA ASP A 360 -5.88 10.57 -40.48
C ASP A 360 -5.27 9.86 -41.70
N ILE A 361 -5.24 8.52 -41.63
CA ILE A 361 -6.08 7.61 -42.45
C ILE A 361 -5.90 6.14 -41.98
N ASN A 362 -6.99 5.62 -41.42
CA ASN A 362 -7.61 4.29 -41.55
C ASN A 362 -6.89 3.07 -42.21
N LYS A 363 -7.12 1.88 -41.59
CA LYS A 363 -6.96 0.45 -42.01
C LYS A 363 -6.01 -0.32 -41.05
N GLN A 364 -6.29 -1.45 -40.41
CA GLN A 364 -7.29 -2.52 -40.48
C GLN A 364 -7.34 -3.24 -39.10
N LEU A 365 -8.53 -3.58 -38.59
CA LEU A 365 -8.72 -4.50 -37.46
C LEU A 365 -8.86 -5.96 -37.94
N PRO A 366 -8.35 -6.97 -37.21
CA PRO A 366 -8.72 -8.37 -37.40
C PRO A 366 -10.01 -8.75 -36.62
N PRO A 367 -10.75 -9.79 -37.06
CA PRO A 367 -12.10 -10.10 -36.57
C PRO A 367 -12.15 -10.93 -35.27
N ARG A 368 -13.24 -10.74 -34.51
CA ARG A 368 -13.64 -11.49 -33.30
C ARG A 368 -14.19 -12.89 -33.64
N PRO A 369 -14.01 -13.91 -32.77
CA PRO A 369 -14.80 -15.13 -32.80
C PRO A 369 -16.19 -14.98 -32.12
N LEU A 370 -17.15 -15.76 -32.62
CA LEU A 370 -18.57 -15.87 -32.26
C LEU A 370 -18.84 -16.67 -30.96
N PRO A 371 -20.06 -16.60 -30.39
CA PRO A 371 -20.40 -16.99 -29.02
C PRO A 371 -20.74 -18.48 -28.87
N LEU A 372 -20.50 -19.03 -27.67
CA LEU A 372 -20.94 -20.38 -27.25
C LEU A 372 -22.24 -20.32 -26.42
N PRO A 373 -23.10 -21.37 -26.50
CA PRO A 373 -24.46 -21.42 -25.96
C PRO A 373 -24.53 -21.75 -24.44
N PRO A 374 -25.71 -21.63 -23.80
CA PRO A 374 -25.85 -21.69 -22.34
C PRO A 374 -25.94 -23.13 -21.83
N LEU A 375 -25.33 -23.42 -20.67
CA LEU A 375 -25.54 -24.66 -19.93
C LEU A 375 -26.20 -24.38 -18.58
N ALA A 376 -27.27 -25.15 -18.36
CA ALA A 376 -28.18 -25.16 -17.23
C ALA A 376 -27.53 -25.75 -15.94
N PRO A 377 -28.18 -25.64 -14.77
CA PRO A 377 -27.50 -25.67 -13.47
C PRO A 377 -27.26 -27.10 -12.95
N LEU A 378 -26.02 -27.40 -12.58
CA LEU A 378 -25.67 -28.59 -11.81
C LEU A 378 -25.93 -28.32 -10.33
N ARG A 379 -27.16 -28.64 -9.89
CA ARG A 379 -27.44 -29.08 -8.53
C ARG A 379 -26.52 -30.27 -8.21
N ALA A 380 -25.75 -30.17 -7.13
CA ALA A 380 -25.29 -31.25 -6.24
C ALA A 380 -23.83 -31.06 -5.78
N VAL A 381 -23.57 -30.06 -4.95
CA VAL A 381 -22.47 -30.11 -3.95
C VAL A 381 -22.90 -29.31 -2.71
N VAL A 382 -23.92 -29.79 -2.01
CA VAL A 382 -24.21 -29.33 -0.63
C VAL A 382 -24.30 -30.59 0.22
N ARG A 383 -23.13 -30.95 0.76
CA ARG A 383 -22.88 -31.73 1.98
C ARG A 383 -21.38 -31.91 2.07
N ILE A 384 -20.67 -30.87 2.50
CA ILE A 384 -19.49 -30.98 3.38
C ILE A 384 -19.53 -29.76 4.28
#